data_AF-A0A1H3XUK0-F1
#
_entry.id   AF-A0A1H3XUK0-F1
#
_cell.length_a   1.000
_cell.length_b   1.000
_cell.length_c   1.000
_cell.angle_alpha   90.00
_cell.angle_beta   90.00
_cell.angle_gamma   90.00
#
_symmetry.space_group_name_H-M   'P 1'
#
loop_
_entity.id
_entity.type
_entity.pdbx_description
1 polymer ?
#
loop_
_entity_poly.entity_id
_entity_poly.type
_entity_poly.pdbx_seq_one_letter_code
_entity_poly.pdbx_strand_id
1 'polypeptide(L)'
;MLLFKKITIFAGKKAVHTPLKMKKTKFIKRTLALITLVIGTCISMPVMAQGGLKGFVKKLGTKLDSMAVKGVDRRYIDAPTRPWQIILRGNINQTIVSMHSEGYLEGQMYSAKPYLKTTPSQYLGVWVGYRGYGLGYTVNVAGDKGSNLTFGATGGSYGINVRIHSFENSNPDFNINSQLLTEAEMDSWNNITLTDPISVKTFMADGYYLFNGKRFSYSAAYDQSAIQKRSAGSLMAGFMYNYTRIDYASQSNGDLIFLMGNLGKVKMWQGSLGVGYAYNWVPVRGLLVNIMAMPMLTFVNKLRAYNYSTNMLELYNDPITHDPTVSNDEWDKWYYEHIRIAPEGEETYNSGLSIGFDARTSLTYNFERIYFCAYGQFNNIRYHHSSSHGYLNDWFINTSIGFRF
;
A
#
# COMPACT_ATOMS: atom_id res chain seq x y z
N MET A 1 10.41 16.91 -30.95
CA MET A 1 9.33 16.09 -31.56
C MET A 1 9.79 14.69 -31.97
N LEU A 2 10.97 14.54 -32.61
CA LEU A 2 11.48 13.26 -33.11
C LEU A 2 11.94 12.28 -32.00
N LEU A 3 12.46 12.83 -30.89
CA LEU A 3 12.79 12.13 -29.64
C LEU A 3 11.56 11.42 -29.06
N PHE A 4 10.50 12.17 -28.82
CA PHE A 4 9.21 11.66 -28.35
C PHE A 4 8.62 10.59 -29.26
N LYS A 5 8.72 10.76 -30.59
CA LYS A 5 8.32 9.77 -31.60
C LYS A 5 9.03 8.44 -31.42
N LYS A 6 10.36 8.46 -31.27
CA LYS A 6 11.13 7.24 -31.03
C LYS A 6 10.75 6.58 -29.72
N ILE A 7 10.80 7.31 -28.60
CA ILE A 7 10.47 6.77 -27.27
C ILE A 7 9.07 6.12 -27.28
N THR A 8 8.13 6.74 -27.99
CA THR A 8 6.76 6.24 -28.14
C THR A 8 6.61 5.02 -29.05
N ILE A 9 7.33 4.98 -30.18
CA ILE A 9 7.43 3.82 -31.07
C ILE A 9 8.03 2.62 -30.31
N PHE A 10 8.97 2.87 -29.40
CA PHE A 10 9.64 1.85 -28.60
C PHE A 10 8.80 1.37 -27.40
N ALA A 11 8.07 2.26 -26.72
CA ALA A 11 7.06 1.88 -25.72
C ALA A 11 6.01 0.89 -26.27
N GLY A 12 5.67 1.02 -27.56
CA GLY A 12 4.73 0.13 -28.26
C GLY A 12 5.30 -1.18 -28.81
N LYS A 13 6.62 -1.41 -28.78
CA LYS A 13 7.26 -2.62 -29.33
C LYS A 13 8.04 -3.41 -28.27
N LYS A 14 7.34 -4.35 -27.63
CA LYS A 14 7.83 -5.61 -27.03
C LYS A 14 8.96 -5.57 -26.00
N ALA A 15 8.70 -6.22 -24.86
CA ALA A 15 9.69 -7.06 -24.19
C ALA A 15 9.51 -8.53 -24.64
N VAL A 16 10.33 -9.02 -25.56
CA VAL A 16 10.51 -10.47 -25.77
C VAL A 16 11.39 -10.99 -24.63
N HIS A 17 10.83 -11.94 -23.88
CA HIS A 17 11.45 -12.60 -22.75
C HIS A 17 12.87 -13.11 -23.05
N THR A 18 13.85 -12.61 -22.29
CA THR A 18 15.07 -13.37 -21.96
C THR A 18 15.09 -13.60 -20.45
N PRO A 19 14.97 -14.85 -19.94
CA PRO A 19 14.88 -15.11 -18.51
C PRO A 19 16.27 -15.02 -17.87
N LEU A 20 16.56 -13.88 -17.23
CA LEU A 20 17.72 -13.79 -16.32
C LEU A 20 17.45 -14.58 -15.03
N LYS A 21 18.32 -15.56 -14.79
CA LYS A 21 18.25 -16.54 -13.71
C LYS A 21 18.19 -15.90 -12.31
N MET A 22 17.08 -16.19 -11.62
CA MET A 22 16.91 -16.41 -10.18
C MET A 22 17.85 -15.70 -9.18
N LYS A 23 17.37 -14.59 -8.58
CA LYS A 23 17.61 -14.23 -7.16
C LYS A 23 16.44 -14.64 -6.24
N LYS A 24 15.67 -15.68 -6.63
CA LYS A 24 14.38 -16.07 -6.02
C LYS A 24 14.45 -16.70 -4.61
N THR A 25 15.63 -16.97 -4.05
CA THR A 25 15.74 -17.90 -2.90
C THR A 25 16.19 -17.28 -1.58
N LYS A 26 16.72 -16.04 -1.54
CA LYS A 26 17.34 -15.51 -0.30
C LYS A 26 16.36 -14.88 0.69
N PHE A 27 15.28 -14.23 0.24
CA PHE A 27 14.37 -13.52 1.14
C PHE A 27 13.40 -14.48 1.84
N ILE A 28 12.74 -15.38 1.10
CA ILE A 28 11.83 -16.40 1.65
C ILE A 28 12.58 -17.34 2.62
N LYS A 29 13.82 -17.75 2.30
CA LYS A 29 14.64 -18.56 3.21
C LYS A 29 15.02 -17.84 4.50
N ARG A 30 15.25 -16.52 4.47
CA ARG A 30 15.59 -15.73 5.68
C ARG A 30 14.38 -15.54 6.59
N THR A 31 13.20 -15.31 6.04
CA THR A 31 11.97 -15.16 6.83
C THR A 31 11.50 -16.51 7.40
N LEU A 32 11.57 -17.60 6.62
CA LEU A 32 11.34 -18.94 7.15
C LEU A 32 12.37 -19.29 8.21
N ALA A 33 13.67 -19.04 8.00
CA ALA A 33 14.70 -19.31 8.99
C ALA A 33 14.47 -18.53 10.31
N LEU A 34 13.99 -17.29 10.25
CA LEU A 34 13.68 -16.51 11.46
C LEU A 34 12.49 -17.10 12.22
N ILE A 35 11.44 -17.54 11.51
CA ILE A 35 10.27 -18.20 12.11
C ILE A 35 10.67 -19.57 12.69
N THR A 36 11.49 -20.35 11.99
CA THR A 36 12.01 -21.63 12.48
C THR A 36 12.97 -21.44 13.66
N LEU A 37 13.74 -20.34 13.71
CA LEU A 37 14.60 -20.00 14.84
C LEU A 37 13.78 -19.60 16.07
N VAL A 38 12.72 -18.80 15.90
CA VAL A 38 11.81 -18.41 17.01
C VAL A 38 11.03 -19.61 17.54
N ILE A 39 10.50 -20.46 16.65
CA ILE A 39 9.80 -21.68 17.05
C ILE A 39 10.78 -22.68 17.69
N GLY A 40 11.97 -22.85 17.11
CA GLY A 40 13.02 -23.73 17.63
C GLY A 40 13.54 -23.29 19.00
N THR A 41 13.73 -21.98 19.21
CA THR A 41 14.16 -21.44 20.52
C THR A 41 13.07 -21.55 21.59
N CYS A 42 11.78 -21.47 21.24
CA CYS A 42 10.70 -21.74 22.19
C CYS A 42 10.60 -23.22 22.59
N ILE A 43 10.91 -24.14 21.66
CA ILE A 43 10.88 -25.59 21.92
C ILE A 43 12.12 -26.04 22.72
N SER A 44 13.27 -25.38 22.56
CA SER A 44 14.53 -25.73 23.23
C SER A 44 14.74 -25.10 24.62
N MET A 45 13.73 -24.42 25.20
CA MET A 45 13.84 -23.84 26.53
C MET A 45 13.79 -24.91 27.64
N PRO A 46 14.61 -24.81 28.70
CA PRO A 46 14.50 -25.70 29.86
C PRO A 46 13.13 -25.55 30.54
N VAL A 47 12.61 -26.64 31.13
CA VAL A 47 11.26 -26.76 31.72
C VAL A 47 10.91 -25.62 32.68
N MET A 48 11.90 -25.09 33.41
CA MET A 48 11.75 -23.95 34.33
C MET A 48 11.43 -22.63 33.60
N ALA A 49 12.07 -22.39 32.45
CA ALA A 49 11.79 -21.24 31.59
C ALA A 49 10.45 -21.38 30.85
N GLN A 50 10.03 -22.61 30.53
CA GLN A 50 8.69 -22.90 30.00
C GLN A 50 7.59 -22.63 31.05
N GLY A 51 7.84 -22.92 32.34
CA GLY A 51 6.93 -22.60 33.44
C GLY A 51 6.75 -21.08 33.64
N GLY A 52 7.84 -20.32 33.59
CA GLY A 52 7.81 -18.86 33.62
C GLY A 52 7.09 -18.25 32.42
N LEU A 53 7.34 -18.77 31.21
CA LEU A 53 6.65 -18.38 29.98
C LEU A 53 5.15 -18.67 30.04
N LYS A 54 4.75 -19.86 30.53
CA LYS A 54 3.34 -20.23 30.72
C LYS A 54 2.65 -19.28 31.71
N GLY A 55 3.31 -18.93 32.80
CA GLY A 55 2.82 -17.94 33.76
C GLY A 55 2.64 -16.54 33.15
N PHE A 56 3.61 -16.09 32.36
CA PHE A 56 3.55 -14.82 31.65
C PHE A 56 2.44 -14.78 30.59
N VAL A 57 2.33 -15.82 29.75
CA VAL A 57 1.25 -15.95 28.74
C VAL A 57 -0.12 -15.95 29.40
N LYS A 58 -0.28 -16.66 30.52
CA LYS A 58 -1.54 -16.65 31.28
C LYS A 58 -1.87 -15.26 31.82
N LYS A 59 -0.90 -14.56 32.42
CA LYS A 59 -1.07 -13.19 32.94
C LYS A 59 -1.44 -12.21 31.81
N LEU A 60 -0.75 -12.29 30.67
CA LEU A 60 -1.09 -11.50 29.49
C LEU A 60 -2.50 -11.81 28.98
N GLY A 61 -2.85 -13.10 28.83
CA GLY A 61 -4.19 -13.52 28.41
C GLY A 61 -5.28 -12.95 29.30
N THR A 62 -5.14 -13.07 30.62
CA THR A 62 -6.08 -12.49 31.59
C THR A 62 -6.17 -10.96 31.51
N LYS A 63 -5.04 -10.28 31.28
CA LYS A 63 -5.04 -8.82 31.07
C LYS A 63 -5.79 -8.44 29.79
N LEU A 64 -5.55 -9.14 28.69
CA LEU A 64 -6.21 -8.90 27.40
C LEU A 64 -7.71 -9.24 27.47
N ASP A 65 -8.09 -10.33 28.14
CA ASP A 65 -9.49 -10.69 28.41
C ASP A 65 -10.19 -9.59 29.20
N SER A 66 -9.54 -9.08 30.26
CA SER A 66 -10.05 -7.95 31.04
C SER A 66 -10.23 -6.71 30.16
N MET A 67 -9.24 -6.37 29.34
CA MET A 67 -9.28 -5.21 28.45
C MET A 67 -10.36 -5.30 27.37
N ALA A 68 -10.69 -6.50 26.89
CA ALA A 68 -11.73 -6.73 25.90
C ALA A 68 -13.15 -6.44 26.43
N VAL A 69 -13.34 -6.51 27.76
CA VAL A 69 -14.67 -6.41 28.39
C VAL A 69 -14.81 -5.24 29.36
N LYS A 70 -13.70 -4.67 29.81
CA LYS A 70 -13.69 -3.61 30.83
C LYS A 70 -14.35 -2.34 30.30
N GLY A 71 -15.34 -1.85 31.03
CA GLY A 71 -16.04 -0.58 30.73
C GLY A 71 -17.10 -0.68 29.63
N VAL A 72 -17.32 -1.87 29.06
CA VAL A 72 -18.23 -2.10 27.95
C VAL A 72 -19.65 -2.44 28.46
N ASP A 73 -20.69 -1.87 27.85
CA ASP A 73 -22.10 -2.23 28.11
C ASP A 73 -22.43 -3.56 27.42
N ARG A 74 -22.58 -4.61 28.23
CA ARG A 74 -22.88 -5.98 27.77
C ARG A 74 -24.21 -6.11 27.04
N ARG A 75 -25.11 -5.13 27.08
CA ARG A 75 -26.34 -5.15 26.25
C ARG A 75 -26.04 -4.81 24.80
N TYR A 76 -24.97 -4.07 24.55
CA TYR A 76 -24.57 -3.58 23.22
C TYR A 76 -23.42 -4.36 22.63
N ILE A 77 -22.41 -4.72 23.42
CA ILE A 77 -21.20 -5.39 22.94
C ILE A 77 -20.94 -6.62 23.79
N ASP A 78 -20.51 -7.69 23.15
CA ASP A 78 -20.04 -8.90 23.81
C ASP A 78 -18.64 -9.28 23.37
N ALA A 79 -17.97 -10.07 24.21
CA ALA A 79 -16.71 -10.69 23.83
C ALA A 79 -16.99 -12.12 23.36
N PRO A 80 -16.38 -12.59 22.26
CA PRO A 80 -16.51 -13.98 21.84
C PRO A 80 -16.11 -14.94 22.96
N THR A 81 -16.74 -16.10 23.06
CA THR A 81 -16.38 -17.10 24.09
C THR A 81 -14.94 -17.58 23.93
N ARG A 82 -14.47 -17.64 22.69
CA ARG A 82 -13.14 -18.08 22.30
C ARG A 82 -12.24 -16.88 21.96
N PRO A 83 -11.10 -16.72 22.64
CA PRO A 83 -10.28 -15.53 22.48
C PRO A 83 -9.35 -15.59 21.26
N TRP A 84 -8.96 -16.80 20.83
CA TRP A 84 -8.11 -17.01 19.66
C TRP A 84 -8.92 -16.97 18.38
N GLN A 85 -8.32 -16.40 17.35
CA GLN A 85 -8.89 -16.37 16.02
C GLN A 85 -7.81 -16.45 14.94
N ILE A 86 -8.16 -17.18 13.88
CA ILE A 86 -7.44 -17.21 12.62
C ILE A 86 -8.37 -16.66 11.54
N ILE A 87 -7.86 -15.78 10.70
CA ILE A 87 -8.59 -15.13 9.62
C ILE A 87 -7.86 -15.40 8.32
N LEU A 88 -8.54 -16.06 7.38
CA LEU A 88 -8.11 -16.12 5.99
C LEU A 88 -8.55 -14.83 5.31
N ARG A 89 -7.62 -14.10 4.71
CA ARG A 89 -7.84 -12.79 4.09
C ARG A 89 -7.55 -12.83 2.60
N GLY A 90 -8.53 -12.43 1.79
CA GLY A 90 -8.35 -12.00 0.41
C GLY A 90 -8.35 -10.48 0.35
N ASN A 91 -7.35 -9.88 -0.28
CA ASN A 91 -7.27 -8.43 -0.46
C ASN A 91 -7.09 -8.09 -1.93
N ILE A 92 -7.82 -7.07 -2.39
CA ILE A 92 -7.59 -6.42 -3.67
C ILE A 92 -7.24 -4.96 -3.39
N ASN A 93 -6.13 -4.48 -3.93
CA ASN A 93 -5.71 -3.10 -3.82
C ASN A 93 -5.27 -2.53 -5.17
N GLN A 94 -5.35 -1.20 -5.28
CA GLN A 94 -4.80 -0.45 -6.39
C GLN A 94 -4.36 0.92 -5.89
N THR A 95 -3.20 1.37 -6.35
CA THR A 95 -2.68 2.70 -6.06
C THR A 95 -2.61 3.51 -7.35
N ILE A 96 -3.14 4.73 -7.29
CA ILE A 96 -3.10 5.67 -8.42
C ILE A 96 -2.33 6.91 -7.97
N VAL A 97 -1.23 7.20 -8.67
CA VAL A 97 -0.40 8.40 -8.47
C VAL A 97 -0.52 9.26 -9.73
N SER A 98 -1.17 10.42 -9.60
CA SER A 98 -1.17 11.43 -10.65
C SER A 98 -0.12 12.49 -10.33
N MET A 99 0.77 12.77 -11.29
CA MET A 99 1.72 13.88 -11.21
C MET A 99 1.46 14.84 -12.38
N HIS A 100 1.58 16.13 -12.11
CA HIS A 100 1.55 17.18 -13.12
C HIS A 100 2.91 17.85 -13.13
N SER A 101 3.57 17.88 -14.29
CA SER A 101 4.84 18.53 -14.51
C SER A 101 4.73 19.50 -15.69
N GLU A 102 5.24 20.71 -15.51
CA GLU A 102 5.39 21.71 -16.57
C GLU A 102 6.88 22.02 -16.71
N GLY A 103 7.38 22.07 -17.93
CA GLY A 103 8.78 22.34 -18.21
C GLY A 103 9.02 22.86 -19.62
N TYR A 104 10.29 23.01 -19.99
CA TYR A 104 10.70 23.44 -21.32
C TYR A 104 11.57 22.35 -21.96
N LEU A 105 11.22 21.96 -23.18
CA LEU A 105 11.97 21.03 -24.02
C LEU A 105 12.30 21.77 -25.32
N GLU A 106 13.58 21.93 -25.64
CA GLU A 106 14.06 22.65 -26.83
C GLU A 106 13.49 24.08 -26.98
N GLY A 107 13.29 24.78 -25.86
CA GLY A 107 12.75 26.16 -25.86
C GLY A 107 11.22 26.25 -26.03
N GLN A 108 10.51 25.11 -26.09
CA GLN A 108 9.05 25.07 -26.09
C GLN A 108 8.49 24.56 -24.76
N MET A 109 7.41 25.18 -24.30
CA MET A 109 6.71 24.80 -23.08
C MET A 109 6.04 23.44 -23.29
N TYR A 110 6.38 22.44 -22.48
CA TYR A 110 5.68 21.18 -22.40
C TYR A 110 4.93 21.09 -21.07
N SER A 111 3.67 20.65 -21.12
CA SER A 111 2.91 20.25 -19.95
C SER A 111 2.71 18.74 -20.07
N ALA A 112 3.33 17.97 -19.17
CA ALA A 112 3.13 16.54 -19.09
C ALA A 112 2.36 16.20 -17.82
N LYS A 113 1.29 15.43 -17.99
CA LYS A 113 0.50 14.87 -16.89
C LYS A 113 0.70 13.36 -16.83
N PRO A 114 1.86 12.84 -16.38
CA PRO A 114 2.01 11.41 -16.20
C PRO A 114 1.08 10.91 -15.08
N TYR A 115 0.16 10.02 -15.44
CA TYR A 115 -0.60 9.23 -14.48
C TYR A 115 0.07 7.88 -14.35
N LEU A 116 0.68 7.62 -13.19
CA LEU A 116 1.17 6.29 -12.83
C LEU A 116 0.03 5.54 -12.13
N LYS A 117 -0.54 4.55 -12.81
CA LYS A 117 -1.57 3.69 -12.23
C LYS A 117 -1.05 2.26 -12.15
N THR A 118 -1.15 1.67 -10.96
CA THR A 118 -0.70 0.29 -10.76
C THR A 118 -1.80 -0.70 -11.18
N THR A 119 -1.39 -1.90 -11.56
CA THR A 119 -2.33 -3.00 -11.86
C THR A 119 -3.00 -3.45 -10.55
N PRO A 120 -4.33 -3.68 -10.52
CA PRO A 120 -4.99 -4.24 -9.36
C PRO A 120 -4.35 -5.56 -8.94
N SER A 121 -3.88 -5.64 -7.69
CA SER A 121 -3.16 -6.80 -7.19
C SER A 121 -4.00 -7.56 -6.18
N GLN A 122 -3.97 -8.90 -6.29
CA GLN A 122 -4.72 -9.80 -5.44
C GLN A 122 -3.78 -10.48 -4.44
N TYR A 123 -4.11 -10.38 -3.15
CA TYR A 123 -3.35 -11.00 -2.08
C TYR A 123 -4.18 -12.03 -1.33
N LEU A 124 -3.54 -13.11 -0.94
CA LEU A 124 -4.09 -14.11 -0.04
C LEU A 124 -3.20 -14.21 1.20
N GLY A 125 -3.79 -14.35 2.37
CA GLY A 125 -3.00 -14.56 3.57
C GLY A 125 -3.78 -14.92 4.80
N VAL A 126 -3.04 -14.94 5.90
CA VAL A 126 -3.53 -15.39 7.20
C VAL A 126 -3.25 -14.30 8.22
N TRP A 127 -4.22 -14.03 9.07
CA TRP A 127 -4.05 -13.23 10.27
C TRP A 127 -4.40 -14.08 11.48
N VAL A 128 -3.57 -14.02 12.52
CA VAL A 128 -3.74 -14.76 13.77
C VAL A 128 -3.73 -13.78 14.91
N GLY A 129 -4.68 -13.91 15.83
CA GLY A 129 -4.73 -13.01 16.98
C GLY A 129 -5.54 -13.54 18.16
N TYR A 130 -5.37 -12.84 19.28
CA TYR A 130 -6.02 -13.06 20.55
C TYR A 130 -6.72 -11.78 20.99
N ARG A 131 -8.04 -11.79 21.17
CA ARG A 131 -8.83 -10.63 21.67
C ARG A 131 -8.58 -9.30 20.92
N GLY A 132 -8.33 -9.36 19.62
CA GLY A 132 -8.09 -8.16 18.79
C GLY A 132 -6.63 -7.72 18.70
N TYR A 133 -5.72 -8.48 19.32
CA TYR A 133 -4.28 -8.30 19.20
C TYR A 133 -3.73 -9.40 18.30
N GLY A 134 -3.11 -9.04 17.18
CA GLY A 134 -2.66 -10.06 16.24
C GLY A 134 -1.77 -9.54 15.13
N LEU A 135 -1.26 -10.52 14.39
CA LEU A 135 -0.35 -10.35 13.28
C LEU A 135 -0.93 -11.04 12.07
N GLY A 136 -0.78 -10.45 10.90
CA GLY A 136 -1.18 -11.06 9.65
C GLY A 136 -0.15 -10.84 8.57
N TYR A 137 -0.02 -11.85 7.71
CA TYR A 137 0.86 -11.80 6.56
C TYR A 137 0.08 -12.27 5.34
N THR A 138 0.16 -11.47 4.29
CA THR A 138 -0.51 -11.69 3.01
C THR A 138 0.53 -11.61 1.91
N VAL A 139 0.40 -12.50 0.93
CA VAL A 139 1.29 -12.58 -0.24
C VAL A 139 0.45 -12.42 -1.49
N ASN A 140 1.04 -11.79 -2.51
CA ASN A 140 0.39 -11.69 -3.81
C ASN A 140 0.18 -13.09 -4.40
N VAL A 141 -0.99 -13.31 -4.99
CA VAL A 141 -1.35 -14.52 -5.74
C VAL A 141 -1.65 -14.23 -7.22
N ALA A 142 -1.98 -12.98 -7.56
CA ALA A 142 -2.15 -12.51 -8.94
C ALA A 142 -1.86 -11.01 -9.04
N GLY A 143 -1.23 -10.57 -10.15
CA GLY A 143 -0.82 -9.18 -10.36
C GLY A 143 0.60 -8.90 -9.88
N ASP A 144 0.81 -7.72 -9.29
CA ASP A 144 2.13 -7.23 -8.91
C ASP A 144 2.71 -8.01 -7.72
N LYS A 145 3.97 -8.44 -7.85
CA LYS A 145 4.63 -9.23 -6.80
C LYS A 145 4.74 -8.40 -5.54
N GLY A 146 4.18 -8.89 -4.44
CA GLY A 146 4.25 -8.15 -3.20
C GLY A 146 3.85 -8.95 -1.98
N SER A 147 3.99 -8.31 -0.84
CA SER A 147 3.51 -8.81 0.43
C SER A 147 2.99 -7.67 1.31
N ASN A 148 2.21 -8.05 2.31
CA ASN A 148 1.67 -7.12 3.27
C ASN A 148 1.67 -7.75 4.66
N LEU A 149 2.39 -7.12 5.58
CA LEU A 149 2.48 -7.47 7.00
C LEU A 149 1.63 -6.49 7.79
N THR A 150 0.69 -7.01 8.58
CA THR A 150 -0.22 -6.22 9.40
C THR A 150 -0.07 -6.58 10.86
N PHE A 151 -0.04 -5.58 11.73
CA PHE A 151 -0.20 -5.72 13.17
C PHE A 151 -1.43 -4.93 13.60
N GLY A 152 -2.29 -5.55 14.40
CA GLY A 152 -3.47 -4.90 14.96
C GLY A 152 -3.49 -5.07 16.47
N ALA A 153 -3.85 -4.01 17.17
CA ALA A 153 -4.08 -4.00 18.61
C ALA A 153 -5.33 -3.19 18.89
N THR A 154 -6.47 -3.88 19.03
CA THR A 154 -7.77 -3.23 19.23
C THR A 154 -8.34 -3.54 20.62
N GLY A 155 -8.62 -2.50 21.39
CA GLY A 155 -9.27 -2.54 22.69
C GLY A 155 -10.71 -2.01 22.64
N GLY A 156 -11.38 -1.95 23.79
CA GLY A 156 -12.79 -1.55 23.86
C GLY A 156 -13.09 -0.13 23.36
N SER A 157 -12.20 0.83 23.56
CA SER A 157 -12.41 2.23 23.16
C SER A 157 -11.27 2.82 22.34
N TYR A 158 -10.25 2.03 22.02
CA TYR A 158 -9.10 2.50 21.25
C TYR A 158 -8.57 1.37 20.38
N GLY A 159 -7.83 1.71 19.34
CA GLY A 159 -7.12 0.73 18.55
C GLY A 159 -5.96 1.36 17.80
N ILE A 160 -4.97 0.53 17.49
CA ILE A 160 -3.81 0.88 16.66
C ILE A 160 -3.62 -0.25 15.65
N ASN A 161 -3.45 0.13 14.39
CA ASN A 161 -3.11 -0.77 13.30
C ASN A 161 -1.83 -0.28 12.64
N VAL A 162 -0.95 -1.21 12.31
CA VAL A 162 0.27 -0.95 11.55
C VAL A 162 0.28 -1.87 10.35
N ARG A 163 0.58 -1.32 9.18
CA ARG A 163 0.64 -2.03 7.91
C ARG A 163 1.95 -1.72 7.22
N ILE A 164 2.67 -2.76 6.81
CA ILE A 164 3.87 -2.67 5.99
C ILE A 164 3.57 -3.40 4.70
N HIS A 165 3.45 -2.65 3.62
CA HIS A 165 3.13 -3.15 2.30
C HIS A 165 4.32 -2.93 1.36
N SER A 166 4.66 -3.94 0.56
CA SER A 166 5.69 -3.83 -0.46
C SER A 166 5.20 -4.53 -1.71
N PHE A 167 5.34 -3.89 -2.87
CA PHE A 167 5.09 -4.53 -4.15
C PHE A 167 6.02 -3.99 -5.23
N GLU A 168 6.17 -4.78 -6.29
CA GLU A 168 6.94 -4.48 -7.48
C GLU A 168 6.01 -4.56 -8.69
N ASN A 169 5.90 -3.47 -9.43
CA ASN A 169 5.08 -3.38 -10.62
C ASN A 169 5.98 -3.26 -11.87
N SER A 170 5.88 -4.25 -12.77
CA SER A 170 6.57 -4.25 -14.07
C SER A 170 5.71 -3.70 -15.20
N ASN A 171 4.40 -3.56 -15.00
CA ASN A 171 3.43 -3.12 -16.00
C ASN A 171 2.61 -1.93 -15.48
N PRO A 172 3.25 -0.77 -15.29
CA PRO A 172 2.56 0.46 -14.93
C PRO A 172 1.75 0.98 -16.13
N ASP A 173 0.52 1.43 -15.85
CA ASP A 173 -0.23 2.26 -16.80
C ASP A 173 0.37 3.67 -16.74
N PHE A 174 0.95 4.15 -17.84
CA PHE A 174 1.40 5.54 -18.00
C PHE A 174 0.52 6.27 -19.00
N ASN A 175 -0.37 7.12 -18.52
CA ASN A 175 -1.07 8.04 -19.41
C ASN A 175 -0.26 9.33 -19.49
N ILE A 176 0.32 9.61 -20.66
CA ILE A 176 1.06 10.85 -20.95
C ILE A 176 0.18 11.72 -21.83
N ASN A 177 -0.35 12.82 -21.27
CA ASN A 177 -0.98 13.85 -22.07
C ASN A 177 0.04 14.94 -22.39
N SER A 178 0.33 15.16 -23.67
CA SER A 178 1.28 16.15 -24.17
C SER A 178 0.78 16.75 -25.49
N GLN A 179 0.85 18.08 -25.62
CA GLN A 179 0.54 18.77 -26.89
C GLN A 179 1.54 18.44 -28.01
N LEU A 180 2.65 17.76 -27.68
CA LEU A 180 3.72 17.39 -28.61
C LEU A 180 3.56 15.97 -29.17
N LEU A 181 2.54 15.22 -28.73
CA LEU A 181 2.27 13.83 -29.12
C LEU A 181 0.91 13.73 -29.82
N THR A 182 0.81 12.87 -30.82
CA THR A 182 -0.47 12.46 -31.41
C THR A 182 -1.19 11.46 -30.50
N GLU A 183 -2.51 11.26 -30.68
CA GLU A 183 -3.30 10.33 -29.87
C GLU A 183 -2.78 8.88 -29.98
N ALA A 184 -2.42 8.44 -31.19
CA ALA A 184 -1.83 7.11 -31.42
C ALA A 184 -0.45 6.93 -30.74
N GLU A 185 0.29 8.03 -30.58
CA GLU A 185 1.54 8.06 -29.84
C GLU A 185 1.27 7.98 -28.33
N MET A 186 0.29 8.71 -27.81
CA MET A 186 -0.07 8.64 -26.40
C MET A 186 -0.56 7.24 -26.00
N ASP A 187 -1.26 6.53 -26.90
CA ASP A 187 -1.80 5.20 -26.62
C ASP A 187 -0.76 4.09 -26.47
N SER A 188 0.43 4.21 -27.07
CA SER A 188 1.47 3.17 -26.95
C SER A 188 2.06 3.07 -25.54
N TRP A 189 1.89 4.11 -24.72
CA TRP A 189 2.35 4.16 -23.33
C TRP A 189 1.42 3.48 -22.33
N ASN A 190 0.20 3.15 -22.75
CA ASN A 190 -0.79 2.52 -21.88
C ASN A 190 -0.49 1.04 -21.57
N ASN A 191 0.49 0.41 -22.25
CA ASN A 191 0.78 -1.03 -22.10
C ASN A 191 2.29 -1.34 -22.11
N ILE A 192 3.08 -0.58 -21.36
CA ILE A 192 4.53 -0.83 -21.30
C ILE A 192 4.87 -1.96 -20.31
N THR A 193 5.99 -2.64 -20.56
CA THR A 193 6.60 -3.59 -19.62
C THR A 193 8.01 -3.12 -19.30
N LEU A 194 8.25 -2.73 -18.05
CA LEU A 194 9.56 -2.34 -17.57
C LEU A 194 10.44 -3.56 -17.33
N THR A 195 11.71 -3.45 -17.75
CA THR A 195 12.76 -4.44 -17.46
C THR A 195 13.01 -4.53 -15.96
N ASP A 196 13.20 -3.38 -15.30
CA ASP A 196 13.28 -3.30 -13.84
C ASP A 196 11.99 -2.70 -13.27
N PRO A 197 11.27 -3.42 -12.39
CA PRO A 197 9.98 -2.97 -11.89
C PRO A 197 10.09 -1.74 -11.00
N ILE A 198 9.00 -0.99 -10.92
CA ILE A 198 8.80 0.06 -9.92
C ILE A 198 8.60 -0.61 -8.57
N SER A 199 9.52 -0.37 -7.63
CA SER A 199 9.41 -0.85 -6.25
C SER A 199 8.67 0.17 -5.40
N VAL A 200 7.51 -0.23 -4.88
CA VAL A 200 6.72 0.56 -3.94
C VAL A 200 6.78 -0.07 -2.55
N LYS A 201 7.10 0.75 -1.54
CA LYS A 201 7.11 0.36 -0.12
C LYS A 201 6.35 1.38 0.70
N THR A 202 5.35 0.90 1.41
CA THR A 202 4.44 1.71 2.21
C THR A 202 4.46 1.23 3.65
N PHE A 203 4.63 2.16 4.58
CA PHE A 203 4.43 1.98 6.00
C PHE A 203 3.26 2.86 6.42
N MET A 204 2.21 2.26 6.97
CA MET A 204 1.05 2.97 7.48
C MET A 204 0.84 2.60 8.95
N ALA A 205 0.54 3.60 9.76
CA ALA A 205 0.09 3.40 11.13
C ALA A 205 -1.14 4.28 11.37
N ASP A 206 -2.27 3.66 11.70
CA ASP A 206 -3.50 4.37 12.07
C ASP A 206 -3.91 3.99 13.48
N GLY A 207 -4.48 4.95 14.20
CA GLY A 207 -5.04 4.71 15.51
C GLY A 207 -6.28 5.55 15.75
N TYR A 208 -7.12 5.08 16.65
CA TYR A 208 -8.39 5.72 16.95
C TYR A 208 -8.73 5.64 18.44
N TYR A 209 -9.56 6.58 18.87
CA TYR A 209 -10.23 6.62 20.16
C TYR A 209 -11.74 6.82 19.95
N LEU A 210 -12.55 6.04 20.68
CA LEU A 210 -14.01 6.00 20.59
C LEU A 210 -14.60 6.65 21.82
N PHE A 211 -15.34 7.75 21.64
CA PHE A 211 -16.01 8.45 22.74
C PHE A 211 -17.19 7.64 23.32
N ASN A 212 -17.83 6.80 22.52
CA ASN A 212 -18.89 5.87 22.94
C ASN A 212 -18.42 4.41 22.88
N GLY A 213 -17.16 4.13 23.27
CA GLY A 213 -16.62 2.77 23.30
C GLY A 213 -17.31 1.81 24.29
N LYS A 214 -18.25 2.31 25.12
CA LYS A 214 -19.10 1.46 25.96
C LYS A 214 -20.19 0.76 25.15
N ARG A 215 -20.70 1.37 24.08
CA ARG A 215 -21.82 0.85 23.28
C ARG A 215 -21.45 0.57 21.84
N PHE A 216 -20.45 1.25 21.28
CA PHE A 216 -19.96 1.06 19.93
C PHE A 216 -18.61 0.34 19.92
N SER A 217 -18.47 -0.70 19.09
CA SER A 217 -17.21 -1.44 18.92
C SER A 217 -16.72 -1.38 17.49
N TYR A 218 -15.54 -0.79 17.29
CA TYR A 218 -14.84 -0.81 16.00
C TYR A 218 -14.36 -2.22 15.66
N SER A 219 -13.78 -2.94 16.63
CA SER A 219 -13.26 -4.29 16.40
C SER A 219 -14.36 -5.27 16.01
N ALA A 220 -15.60 -5.04 16.45
CA ALA A 220 -16.75 -5.84 16.04
C ALA A 220 -17.11 -5.68 14.56
N ALA A 221 -16.60 -4.67 13.85
CA ALA A 221 -16.88 -4.42 12.44
C ALA A 221 -15.77 -4.92 11.48
N TYR A 222 -14.52 -4.98 11.94
CA TYR A 222 -13.35 -5.25 11.08
C TYR A 222 -12.58 -6.51 11.47
N ASP A 223 -12.26 -6.68 12.76
CA ASP A 223 -11.42 -7.80 13.25
C ASP A 223 -12.20 -8.92 13.94
N GLN A 224 -13.50 -8.70 14.21
CA GLN A 224 -14.42 -9.65 14.82
C GLN A 224 -13.96 -10.19 16.19
N SER A 225 -13.09 -9.47 16.88
CA SER A 225 -12.65 -9.77 18.25
C SER A 225 -13.67 -9.35 19.32
N ALA A 226 -14.68 -8.59 18.93
CA ALA A 226 -15.86 -8.22 19.70
C ALA A 226 -17.12 -8.51 18.88
N ILE A 227 -18.27 -8.57 19.53
CA ILE A 227 -19.57 -8.82 18.91
C ILE A 227 -20.48 -7.64 19.21
N GLN A 228 -20.93 -6.92 18.19
CA GLN A 228 -21.95 -5.89 18.33
C GLN A 228 -23.33 -6.56 18.34
N LYS A 229 -24.08 -6.40 19.44
CA LYS A 229 -25.42 -6.98 19.62
C LYS A 229 -26.56 -6.02 19.29
N ARG A 230 -26.32 -4.72 19.36
CA ARG A 230 -27.31 -3.67 19.10
C ARG A 230 -26.69 -2.54 18.32
N SER A 231 -27.48 -1.85 17.50
CA SER A 231 -26.99 -0.70 16.76
C SER A 231 -26.51 0.40 17.70
N ALA A 232 -25.37 1.01 17.38
CA ALA A 232 -24.79 2.11 18.14
C ALA A 232 -23.85 2.90 17.24
N GLY A 233 -23.68 4.19 17.54
CA GLY A 233 -22.65 5.00 16.91
C GLY A 233 -21.73 5.63 17.93
N SER A 234 -20.60 6.12 17.44
CA SER A 234 -19.60 6.81 18.24
C SER A 234 -18.97 7.92 17.43
N LEU A 235 -18.85 9.10 18.05
CA LEU A 235 -17.79 10.01 17.69
C LEU A 235 -16.45 9.32 17.88
N MET A 236 -15.49 9.61 17.03
CA MET A 236 -14.14 9.11 17.13
C MET A 236 -13.13 10.18 16.82
N ALA A 237 -11.99 10.13 17.49
CA ALA A 237 -10.80 10.85 17.09
C ALA A 237 -9.78 9.84 16.59
N GLY A 238 -9.08 10.17 15.51
CA GLY A 238 -8.10 9.27 14.92
C GLY A 238 -6.87 10.01 14.45
N PHE A 239 -5.78 9.26 14.33
CA PHE A 239 -4.57 9.70 13.66
C PHE A 239 -4.20 8.69 12.58
N MET A 240 -3.52 9.19 11.55
CA MET A 240 -2.94 8.37 10.51
C MET A 240 -1.55 8.90 10.19
N TYR A 241 -0.58 8.01 10.15
CA TYR A 241 0.76 8.26 9.64
C TYR A 241 1.01 7.35 8.45
N ASN A 242 1.46 7.93 7.34
CA ASN A 242 1.80 7.20 6.13
C ASN A 242 3.20 7.60 5.66
N TYR A 243 4.03 6.61 5.39
CA TYR A 243 5.29 6.78 4.68
C TYR A 243 5.28 5.90 3.45
N THR A 244 5.42 6.51 2.28
CA THR A 244 5.45 5.81 0.99
C THR A 244 6.78 6.10 0.29
N ARG A 245 7.44 5.06 -0.20
CA ARG A 245 8.61 5.14 -1.08
C ARG A 245 8.27 4.50 -2.40
N ILE A 246 8.38 5.26 -3.48
CA ILE A 246 8.28 4.80 -4.86
C ILE A 246 9.67 4.92 -5.46
N ASP A 247 10.21 3.82 -5.95
CA ASP A 247 11.58 3.75 -6.47
C ASP A 247 11.60 3.02 -7.80
N TYR A 248 12.00 3.72 -8.85
CA TYR A 248 12.18 3.17 -10.19
C TYR A 248 13.53 3.57 -10.77
N ALA A 249 14.44 4.08 -9.93
CA ALA A 249 15.79 4.45 -10.32
C ALA A 249 16.62 3.19 -10.65
N SER A 250 16.60 2.80 -11.92
CA SER A 250 17.49 1.79 -12.50
C SER A 250 18.05 2.29 -13.82
N GLN A 251 19.21 1.77 -14.19
CA GLN A 251 19.84 2.07 -15.49
C GLN A 251 18.87 1.79 -16.64
N SER A 252 18.17 0.66 -16.58
CA SER A 252 17.17 0.25 -17.58
C SER A 252 15.92 1.13 -17.64
N ASN A 253 15.69 1.98 -16.65
CA ASN A 253 14.55 2.90 -16.58
C ASN A 253 14.96 4.35 -16.89
N GLY A 254 16.11 4.57 -17.55
CA GLY A 254 16.61 5.92 -17.86
C GLY A 254 15.67 6.72 -18.77
N ASP A 255 14.99 6.05 -19.69
CA ASP A 255 13.91 6.62 -20.52
C ASP A 255 12.73 7.09 -19.67
N LEU A 256 12.24 6.24 -18.75
CA LEU A 256 11.15 6.58 -17.84
C LEU A 256 11.54 7.75 -16.93
N ILE A 257 12.75 7.76 -16.38
CA ILE A 257 13.26 8.83 -15.53
C ILE A 257 13.31 10.16 -16.31
N PHE A 258 13.78 10.14 -17.55
CA PHE A 258 13.80 11.32 -18.40
C PHE A 258 12.38 11.86 -18.64
N LEU A 259 11.42 10.99 -18.98
CA LEU A 259 10.02 11.38 -19.21
C LEU A 259 9.34 11.92 -17.95
N MET A 260 9.73 11.41 -16.78
CA MET A 260 9.25 11.87 -15.48
C MET A 260 9.97 13.15 -15.00
N GLY A 261 10.70 13.85 -15.88
CA GLY A 261 11.39 15.09 -15.55
C GLY A 261 12.62 14.86 -14.65
N ASN A 262 13.42 13.85 -14.98
CA ASN A 262 14.58 13.38 -14.21
C ASN A 262 14.22 12.82 -12.83
N LEU A 263 12.95 12.59 -12.51
CA LEU A 263 12.55 11.99 -11.25
C LEU A 263 12.81 10.48 -11.29
N GLY A 264 13.52 9.93 -10.29
CA GLY A 264 13.77 8.48 -10.22
C GLY A 264 13.30 7.83 -8.91
N LYS A 265 13.18 8.63 -7.85
CA LYS A 265 12.70 8.14 -6.55
C LYS A 265 11.88 9.22 -5.84
N VAL A 266 10.76 8.80 -5.26
CA VAL A 266 9.89 9.66 -4.46
C VAL A 266 9.73 9.05 -3.07
N LYS A 267 9.86 9.89 -2.04
CA LYS A 267 9.48 9.54 -0.67
C LYS A 267 8.43 10.53 -0.18
N MET A 268 7.37 10.02 0.41
CA MET A 268 6.27 10.81 0.94
C MET A 268 6.07 10.48 2.42
N TRP A 269 5.88 11.51 3.23
CA TRP A 269 5.53 11.41 4.64
C TRP A 269 4.27 12.22 4.88
N GLN A 270 3.29 11.58 5.49
CA GLN A 270 2.01 12.19 5.79
C GLN A 270 1.62 11.91 7.23
N GLY A 271 1.20 12.94 7.94
CA GLY A 271 0.67 12.88 9.30
C GLY A 271 -0.65 13.61 9.34
N SER A 272 -1.70 12.89 9.74
CA SER A 272 -3.08 13.35 9.72
C SER A 272 -3.77 13.08 11.04
N LEU A 273 -4.62 14.01 11.46
CA LEU A 273 -5.50 13.90 12.63
C LEU A 273 -6.91 14.20 12.18
N GLY A 274 -7.88 13.42 12.67
CA GLY A 274 -9.26 13.56 12.26
C GLY A 274 -10.22 13.33 13.41
N VAL A 275 -11.41 13.90 13.27
CA VAL A 275 -12.56 13.61 14.12
C VAL A 275 -13.67 13.16 13.19
N GLY A 276 -14.23 12.00 13.46
CA GLY A 276 -15.23 11.36 12.62
C GLY A 276 -16.37 10.77 13.42
N TYR A 277 -17.27 10.13 12.70
CA TYR A 277 -18.34 9.35 13.28
C TYR A 277 -18.39 7.99 12.61
N ALA A 278 -18.61 6.95 13.41
CA ALA A 278 -18.96 5.64 12.90
C ALA A 278 -20.24 5.12 13.52
N TYR A 279 -20.97 4.37 12.72
CA TYR A 279 -22.22 3.75 13.10
C TYR A 279 -22.19 2.26 12.77
N ASN A 280 -22.51 1.46 13.77
CA ASN A 280 -22.77 0.03 13.64
C ASN A 280 -24.29 -0.17 13.60
N TRP A 281 -24.79 -0.72 12.50
CA TRP A 281 -26.17 -1.13 12.35
C TRP A 281 -26.28 -2.65 12.44
N VAL A 282 -27.09 -3.12 13.39
CA VAL A 282 -27.34 -4.55 13.64
C VAL A 282 -28.83 -4.82 13.36
N PRO A 283 -29.22 -5.06 12.10
CA PRO A 283 -30.62 -5.29 11.75
C PRO A 283 -31.12 -6.65 12.25
N VAL A 284 -30.27 -7.67 12.23
CA VAL A 284 -30.56 -9.02 12.71
C VAL A 284 -29.37 -9.56 13.49
N ARG A 285 -29.61 -10.56 14.35
CA ARG A 285 -28.55 -11.17 15.15
C ARG A 285 -27.47 -11.77 14.24
N GLY A 286 -26.22 -11.36 14.47
CA GLY A 286 -25.06 -11.85 13.72
C GLY A 286 -24.69 -10.99 12.50
N LEU A 287 -25.64 -10.25 11.92
CA LEU A 287 -25.37 -9.33 10.81
C LEU A 287 -25.00 -7.95 11.36
N LEU A 288 -23.88 -7.41 10.90
CA LEU A 288 -23.42 -6.08 11.22
C LEU A 288 -23.02 -5.35 9.95
N VAL A 289 -23.58 -4.15 9.78
CA VAL A 289 -23.14 -3.18 8.78
C VAL A 289 -22.47 -2.02 9.51
N ASN A 290 -21.25 -1.68 9.12
CA ASN A 290 -20.57 -0.50 9.63
C ASN A 290 -20.40 0.54 8.52
N ILE A 291 -20.57 1.80 8.90
CA ILE A 291 -20.18 2.95 8.10
C ILE A 291 -19.38 3.88 9.01
N MET A 292 -18.24 4.34 8.51
CA MET A 292 -17.36 5.30 9.16
C MET A 292 -16.99 6.39 8.16
N ALA A 293 -17.09 7.63 8.62
CA ALA A 293 -16.61 8.79 7.90
C ALA A 293 -15.79 9.65 8.85
N MET A 294 -14.56 9.98 8.44
CA MET A 294 -13.65 10.79 9.23
C MET A 294 -12.93 11.80 8.33
N PRO A 295 -13.35 13.07 8.33
CA PRO A 295 -12.52 14.14 7.78
C PRO A 295 -11.21 14.20 8.59
N MET A 296 -10.10 14.32 7.88
CA MET A 296 -8.78 14.39 8.45
C MET A 296 -8.08 15.66 8.00
N LEU A 297 -7.41 16.34 8.92
CA LEU A 297 -6.49 17.41 8.64
C LEU A 297 -5.06 16.84 8.63
N THR A 298 -4.41 16.94 7.47
CA THR A 298 -3.00 16.57 7.28
C THR A 298 -2.14 17.77 7.60
N PHE A 299 -1.29 17.64 8.63
CA PHE A 299 -0.40 18.68 9.13
C PHE A 299 1.06 18.46 8.73
N VAL A 300 1.47 17.21 8.58
CA VAL A 300 2.73 16.86 7.91
C VAL A 300 2.38 16.34 6.54
N ASN A 301 2.83 17.03 5.50
CA ASN A 301 2.79 16.52 4.14
C ASN A 301 4.10 16.88 3.44
N LYS A 302 5.06 15.97 3.54
CA LYS A 302 6.41 16.14 3.03
C LYS A 302 6.63 15.18 1.88
N LEU A 303 7.10 15.70 0.76
CA LEU A 303 7.53 14.93 -0.40
C LEU A 303 9.01 15.22 -0.63
N ARG A 304 9.81 14.18 -0.81
CA ARG A 304 11.22 14.29 -1.19
C ARG A 304 11.39 13.57 -2.52
N ALA A 305 11.64 14.36 -3.55
CA ALA A 305 11.96 13.93 -4.89
C ALA A 305 13.47 13.76 -5.00
N TYR A 306 13.91 12.70 -5.65
CA TYR A 306 15.32 12.46 -5.97
C TYR A 306 15.45 12.49 -7.49
N ASN A 307 16.27 13.43 -7.95
CA ASN A 307 16.50 13.66 -9.36
C ASN A 307 17.74 12.90 -9.81
N TYR A 308 17.65 12.36 -11.02
CA TYR A 308 18.66 11.57 -11.68
C TYR A 308 18.84 12.12 -13.09
N SER A 309 20.07 12.51 -13.42
CA SER A 309 20.41 12.84 -14.79
C SER A 309 20.52 11.56 -15.61
N THR A 310 20.22 11.66 -16.90
CA THR A 310 20.28 10.54 -17.84
C THR A 310 21.07 10.96 -19.06
N ASN A 311 21.91 10.08 -19.61
CA ASN A 311 22.62 10.32 -20.87
C ASN A 311 21.73 10.08 -22.10
N MET A 312 20.41 10.05 -21.94
CA MET A 312 19.47 9.69 -23.01
C MET A 312 19.59 10.63 -24.22
N LEU A 313 19.76 11.94 -23.98
CA LEU A 313 19.99 12.92 -25.04
C LEU A 313 21.30 12.70 -25.81
N GLU A 314 22.34 12.20 -25.15
CA GLU A 314 23.61 11.85 -25.80
C GLU A 314 23.44 10.62 -26.69
N LEU A 315 22.79 9.57 -26.17
CA LEU A 315 22.51 8.34 -26.92
C LEU A 315 21.58 8.57 -28.11
N TYR A 316 20.65 9.52 -27.98
CA TYR A 316 19.79 9.90 -29.08
C TYR A 316 20.59 10.48 -30.26
N ASN A 317 21.64 11.25 -29.98
CA ASN A 317 22.50 11.86 -30.99
C ASN A 317 23.55 10.89 -31.57
N ASP A 318 23.63 9.66 -31.06
CA ASP A 318 24.55 8.65 -31.58
C ASP A 318 24.20 8.26 -33.04
N PRO A 319 25.20 8.09 -33.93
CA PRO A 319 24.97 7.64 -35.30
C PRO A 319 24.15 6.35 -35.41
N ILE A 320 24.32 5.40 -34.47
CA ILE A 320 23.60 4.12 -34.48
C ILE A 320 22.09 4.33 -34.34
N THR A 321 21.68 5.40 -33.63
CA THR A 321 20.26 5.73 -33.43
C THR A 321 19.60 6.10 -34.75
N HIS A 322 20.35 6.59 -35.75
CA HIS A 322 19.83 7.05 -37.04
C HIS A 322 20.11 6.07 -38.19
N ASP A 323 20.74 4.94 -37.91
CA ASP A 323 21.06 3.92 -38.91
C ASP A 323 19.84 3.04 -39.22
N PRO A 324 19.29 3.09 -40.46
CA PRO A 324 18.12 2.29 -40.84
C PRO A 324 18.43 0.79 -40.99
N THR A 325 19.71 0.40 -40.96
CA THR A 325 20.14 -1.01 -41.12
C THR A 325 20.17 -1.77 -39.80
N VAL A 326 20.17 -1.07 -38.67
CA VAL A 326 20.16 -1.67 -37.33
C VAL A 326 18.76 -2.17 -37.01
N SER A 327 18.66 -3.46 -36.66
CA SER A 327 17.37 -4.02 -36.24
C SER A 327 16.94 -3.48 -34.88
N ASN A 328 15.64 -3.50 -34.61
CA ASN A 328 15.11 -3.06 -33.30
C ASN A 328 15.73 -3.83 -32.12
N ASP A 329 15.92 -5.14 -32.25
CA ASP A 329 16.46 -5.98 -31.18
C ASP A 329 17.94 -5.66 -30.89
N GLU A 330 18.72 -5.37 -31.93
CA GLU A 330 20.12 -4.94 -31.80
C GLU A 330 20.22 -3.56 -31.18
N TRP A 331 19.32 -2.65 -31.57
CA TRP A 331 19.22 -1.33 -30.98
C TRP A 331 18.83 -1.40 -29.51
N ASP A 332 17.81 -2.19 -29.13
CA ASP A 332 17.37 -2.33 -27.74
C ASP A 332 18.52 -2.84 -26.86
N LYS A 333 19.24 -3.85 -27.34
CA LYS A 333 20.41 -4.39 -26.64
C LYS A 333 21.49 -3.33 -26.47
N TRP A 334 21.85 -2.62 -27.54
CA TRP A 334 22.83 -1.54 -27.48
C TRP A 334 22.38 -0.43 -26.53
N TYR A 335 21.15 0.04 -26.64
CA TYR A 335 20.60 1.14 -25.86
C TYR A 335 20.62 0.81 -24.36
N TYR A 336 20.10 -0.35 -23.95
CA TYR A 336 20.09 -0.75 -22.55
C TYR A 336 21.48 -1.10 -22.00
N GLU A 337 22.47 -1.41 -22.85
CA GLU A 337 23.87 -1.54 -22.45
C GLU A 337 24.56 -0.19 -22.23
N HIS A 338 24.09 0.90 -22.86
CA HIS A 338 24.75 2.22 -22.85
C HIS A 338 23.99 3.30 -22.06
N ILE A 339 22.71 3.10 -21.76
CA ILE A 339 21.93 4.01 -20.91
C ILE A 339 22.54 4.08 -19.50
N ARG A 340 22.76 5.31 -19.05
CA ARG A 340 23.34 5.63 -17.77
C ARG A 340 22.49 6.67 -17.06
N ILE A 341 22.23 6.41 -15.78
CA ILE A 341 21.62 7.34 -14.84
C ILE A 341 22.62 7.67 -13.73
N ALA A 342 22.66 8.93 -13.31
CA ALA A 342 23.48 9.40 -12.20
C ALA A 342 22.62 10.24 -11.25
N PRO A 343 22.76 10.10 -9.92
CA PRO A 343 22.05 10.98 -8.98
C PRO A 343 22.50 12.43 -9.20
N GLU A 344 21.54 13.33 -9.44
CA GLU A 344 21.80 14.75 -9.70
C GLU A 344 21.54 15.60 -8.46
N GLY A 345 20.50 15.26 -7.71
CA GLY A 345 20.13 16.01 -6.51
C GLY A 345 18.86 15.51 -5.84
N GLU A 346 18.42 16.23 -4.84
CA GLU A 346 17.15 15.98 -4.18
C GLU A 346 16.46 17.29 -3.82
N GLU A 347 15.14 17.28 -3.95
CA GLU A 347 14.30 18.41 -3.65
C GLU A 347 13.27 17.98 -2.62
N THR A 348 13.10 18.82 -1.60
CA THR A 348 12.11 18.60 -0.56
C THR A 348 11.00 19.60 -0.70
N TYR A 349 9.81 19.08 -0.97
CA TYR A 349 8.58 19.83 -1.06
C TYR A 349 7.76 19.61 0.21
N ASN A 350 7.42 20.71 0.89
CA ASN A 350 6.45 20.67 1.98
C ASN A 350 5.15 21.25 1.45
N SER A 351 4.08 20.46 1.49
CA SER A 351 2.73 20.94 1.24
C SER A 351 2.19 21.54 2.55
N GLY A 352 1.38 22.58 2.44
CA GLY A 352 0.65 23.13 3.59
C GLY A 352 -0.39 22.16 4.15
N LEU A 353 -1.25 22.67 5.04
CA LEU A 353 -2.37 21.89 5.57
C LEU A 353 -3.24 21.38 4.41
N SER A 354 -3.57 20.10 4.45
CA SER A 354 -4.46 19.46 3.47
C SER A 354 -5.62 18.78 4.18
N ILE A 355 -6.78 18.74 3.52
CA ILE A 355 -7.95 18.03 4.03
C ILE A 355 -8.03 16.71 3.28
N GLY A 356 -7.91 15.63 4.05
CA GLY A 356 -8.15 14.27 3.61
C GLY A 356 -9.48 13.73 4.13
N PHE A 357 -9.84 12.56 3.63
CA PHE A 357 -11.04 11.86 4.08
C PHE A 357 -10.74 10.37 4.19
N ASP A 358 -11.01 9.78 5.36
CA ASP A 358 -10.98 8.33 5.61
C ASP A 358 -12.42 7.85 5.73
N ALA A 359 -12.83 7.06 4.75
CA ALA A 359 -14.14 6.42 4.71
C ALA A 359 -13.97 4.91 4.75
N ARG A 360 -14.70 4.25 5.65
CA ARG A 360 -14.70 2.81 5.76
C ARG A 360 -16.11 2.28 5.85
N THR A 361 -16.35 1.15 5.20
CA THR A 361 -17.61 0.42 5.35
C THR A 361 -17.32 -1.06 5.47
N SER A 362 -18.10 -1.75 6.29
CA SER A 362 -18.00 -3.19 6.40
C SER A 362 -19.37 -3.86 6.47
N LEU A 363 -19.39 -5.10 6.00
CA LEU A 363 -20.48 -6.04 6.11
C LEU A 363 -19.91 -7.31 6.75
N THR A 364 -20.41 -7.65 7.93
CA THR A 364 -20.01 -8.87 8.63
C THR A 364 -21.22 -9.71 8.99
N TYR A 365 -21.11 -11.02 8.77
CA TYR A 365 -22.00 -12.00 9.37
C TYR A 365 -21.25 -12.94 10.32
N ASN A 366 -21.74 -13.10 11.54
CA ASN A 366 -21.10 -13.85 12.61
C ASN A 366 -21.95 -15.07 13.05
N PHE A 367 -21.42 -16.28 12.80
CA PHE A 367 -21.96 -17.58 13.23
C PHE A 367 -21.26 -18.13 14.50
N GLU A 368 -20.86 -17.24 15.42
CA GLU A 368 -20.15 -17.50 16.67
C GLU A 368 -18.73 -18.08 16.53
N ARG A 369 -18.57 -19.25 15.91
CA ARG A 369 -17.25 -19.85 15.64
C ARG A 369 -16.68 -19.38 14.31
N ILE A 370 -17.53 -19.25 13.30
CA ILE A 370 -17.15 -18.81 11.97
C ILE A 370 -17.74 -17.44 11.72
N TYR A 371 -17.03 -16.57 11.02
CA TYR A 371 -17.58 -15.31 10.57
C TYR A 371 -17.05 -14.97 9.18
N PHE A 372 -17.86 -14.20 8.46
CA PHE A 372 -17.52 -13.64 7.16
C PHE A 372 -17.50 -12.13 7.31
N CYS A 373 -16.45 -11.50 6.82
CA CYS A 373 -16.33 -10.04 6.85
C CYS A 373 -15.82 -9.57 5.49
N ALA A 374 -16.52 -8.61 4.91
CA ALA A 374 -16.08 -7.83 3.76
C ALA A 374 -16.03 -6.37 4.17
N TYR A 375 -14.93 -5.67 3.88
CA TYR A 375 -14.84 -4.24 4.13
C TYR A 375 -14.04 -3.51 3.06
N GLY A 376 -14.46 -2.28 2.79
CA GLY A 376 -13.80 -1.35 1.89
C GLY A 376 -13.27 -0.14 2.66
N GLN A 377 -12.10 0.35 2.26
CA GLN A 377 -11.56 1.62 2.72
C GLN A 377 -11.20 2.49 1.52
N PHE A 378 -11.48 3.78 1.65
CA PHE A 378 -11.12 4.81 0.69
C PHE A 378 -10.41 5.95 1.40
N ASN A 379 -9.23 6.30 0.90
CA ASN A 379 -8.45 7.44 1.35
C ASN A 379 -8.17 8.36 0.16
N ASN A 380 -8.55 9.64 0.28
CA ASN A 380 -8.15 10.68 -0.67
C ASN A 380 -7.15 11.62 -0.02
N ILE A 381 -6.00 11.79 -0.66
CA ILE A 381 -4.96 12.71 -0.19
C ILE A 381 -4.56 13.63 -1.33
N ARG A 382 -4.65 14.94 -1.11
CA ARG A 382 -4.32 15.97 -2.09
C ARG A 382 -3.05 16.69 -1.67
N TYR A 383 -2.19 17.01 -2.62
CA TYR A 383 -1.00 17.82 -2.40
C TYR A 383 -0.94 18.96 -3.43
N HIS A 384 -0.47 20.11 -2.96
CA HIS A 384 -0.43 21.37 -3.72
C HIS A 384 0.92 22.04 -3.46
N HIS A 385 1.69 22.22 -4.53
CA HIS A 385 2.97 22.91 -4.55
C HIS A 385 2.93 24.04 -5.59
N SER A 386 3.85 25.00 -5.45
CA SER A 386 3.91 26.21 -6.28
C SER A 386 4.05 25.96 -7.78
N SER A 387 4.51 24.77 -8.19
CA SER A 387 4.69 24.36 -9.58
C SER A 387 4.04 23.02 -9.93
N SER A 388 3.39 22.35 -8.98
CA SER A 388 2.76 21.04 -9.21
C SER A 388 1.60 20.75 -8.25
N HIS A 389 0.60 20.05 -8.74
CA HIS A 389 -0.57 19.64 -7.96
C HIS A 389 -0.90 18.19 -8.32
N GLY A 390 -1.33 17.42 -7.33
CA GLY A 390 -1.69 16.03 -7.56
C GLY A 390 -2.52 15.45 -6.42
N TYR A 391 -2.94 14.21 -6.63
CA TYR A 391 -3.69 13.44 -5.65
C TYR A 391 -3.21 12.00 -5.63
N LEU A 392 -3.27 11.42 -4.43
CA LEU A 392 -3.12 9.99 -4.18
C LEU A 392 -4.49 9.47 -3.76
N ASN A 393 -5.07 8.60 -4.60
CA ASN A 393 -6.26 7.84 -4.27
C ASN A 393 -5.83 6.41 -3.97
N ASP A 394 -6.04 6.01 -2.72
CA ASP A 394 -5.83 4.63 -2.29
C ASP A 394 -7.17 4.02 -1.90
N TRP A 395 -7.50 2.89 -2.52
CA TRP A 395 -8.67 2.12 -2.19
C TRP A 395 -8.31 0.64 -2.12
N PHE A 396 -8.92 -0.06 -1.16
CA PHE A 396 -8.74 -1.49 -1.04
C PHE A 396 -10.01 -2.15 -0.52
N ILE A 397 -10.25 -3.36 -1.00
CA ILE A 397 -11.35 -4.23 -0.58
C ILE A 397 -10.72 -5.45 0.07
N ASN A 398 -11.18 -5.77 1.28
CA ASN A 398 -10.82 -6.99 1.99
C ASN A 398 -12.04 -7.88 2.11
N THR A 399 -11.87 -9.15 1.78
CA THR A 399 -12.81 -10.22 2.11
C THR A 399 -12.10 -11.20 3.03
N SER A 400 -12.83 -11.72 4.01
CA SER A 400 -12.23 -12.58 5.01
C SER A 400 -13.20 -13.58 5.60
N ILE A 401 -12.66 -14.76 5.89
CA ILE A 401 -13.33 -15.82 6.62
C ILE A 401 -12.51 -16.07 7.88
N GLY A 402 -13.14 -15.89 9.04
CA GLY A 402 -12.49 -16.10 10.32
C GLY A 402 -13.06 -17.27 11.10
N PHE A 403 -12.19 -17.90 11.87
CA PHE A 403 -12.51 -19.01 12.76
C PHE A 403 -11.99 -18.72 14.17
N ARG A 404 -12.83 -18.94 15.19
CA ARG A 404 -12.48 -18.76 16.61
C ARG A 404 -12.35 -20.12 17.31
N PHE A 405 -11.29 -20.34 18.07
CA PHE A 405 -11.01 -21.61 18.78
C PHE A 405 -10.69 -21.45 20.27
#